data_AF-D2MQA0-F1
#
_entry.id   AF-D2MQA0-F1
#
_cell.length_a   1.000
_cell.length_b   1.000
_cell.length_c   1.000
_cell.angle_alpha   90.00
_cell.angle_beta   90.00
_cell.angle_gamma   90.00
#
_symmetry.space_group_name_H-M   'P 1'
#
loop_
_entity.id
_entity.type
_entity.pdbx_description
1 polymer ?
#
loop_
_entity_poly.entity_id
_entity_poly.type
_entity_poly.pdbx_seq_one_letter_code
_entity_poly.pdbx_strand_id
1 'polypeptide(L)'
;MEKEFQRFGVKKGDGMNKLREKTLVTMKNMTSDYPFKNDLPMIYLEEIVNMPEHGIFIGKSGKCYFGYHLSNFRELKEEEV
;
A
#
# COMPACT_ATOMS: atom_id res chain seq x y z
N MET A 1 -13.71 12.54 -7.33
CA MET A 1 -13.33 11.59 -8.41
C MET A 1 -12.53 10.49 -7.74
N GLU A 2 -13.02 9.25 -7.78
CA GLU A 2 -12.57 8.21 -6.85
C GLU A 2 -11.53 7.25 -7.44
N LYS A 3 -10.59 6.84 -6.60
CA LYS A 3 -9.38 6.10 -6.99
C LYS A 3 -9.35 4.80 -6.19
N GLU A 4 -10.12 3.84 -6.69
CA GLU A 4 -10.23 2.48 -6.14
C GLU A 4 -8.87 1.80 -6.10
N PHE A 5 -8.68 0.76 -5.28
CA PHE A 5 -7.65 -0.22 -5.57
C PHE A 5 -8.23 -1.59 -5.89
N GLN A 6 -7.52 -2.35 -6.73
CA GLN A 6 -7.99 -3.64 -7.22
C GLN A 6 -6.92 -4.71 -7.01
N ARG A 7 -7.22 -5.58 -6.05
CA ARG A 7 -7.15 -7.00 -6.32
C ARG A 7 -8.49 -7.63 -6.00
N PHE A 8 -8.72 -8.81 -6.57
CA PHE A 8 -9.72 -9.77 -6.11
C PHE A 8 -10.01 -9.64 -4.61
N GLY A 9 -11.22 -9.18 -4.27
CA GLY A 9 -11.80 -9.27 -2.93
C GLY A 9 -11.98 -7.96 -2.15
N VAL A 10 -11.21 -6.90 -2.39
CA VAL A 10 -11.23 -5.68 -1.54
C VAL A 10 -12.00 -4.54 -2.21
N LYS A 11 -12.97 -3.95 -1.49
CA LYS A 11 -13.79 -2.80 -1.94
C LYS A 11 -13.45 -1.53 -1.16
N LYS A 12 -13.84 -0.38 -1.69
CA LYS A 12 -13.78 0.91 -0.99
C LYS A 12 -14.54 0.82 0.36
N GLY A 13 -13.87 1.13 1.46
CA GLY A 13 -14.40 1.00 2.82
C GLY A 13 -13.95 -0.27 3.56
N ASP A 14 -13.21 -1.16 2.91
CA ASP A 14 -12.51 -2.26 3.56
C ASP A 14 -11.17 -1.79 4.15
N GLY A 15 -11.00 -1.94 5.47
CA GLY A 15 -9.77 -1.57 6.18
C GLY A 15 -8.59 -2.50 5.89
N MET A 16 -7.39 -2.10 6.34
CA MET A 16 -6.16 -2.87 6.09
C MET A 16 -6.15 -4.25 6.77
N ASN A 17 -6.94 -4.43 7.82
CA ASN A 17 -7.26 -5.70 8.47
C ASN A 17 -7.86 -6.79 7.55
N LYS A 18 -8.24 -6.46 6.30
CA LYS A 18 -8.69 -7.41 5.28
C LYS A 18 -7.60 -7.84 4.29
N LEU A 19 -6.42 -7.21 4.31
CA LEU A 19 -5.26 -7.67 3.56
C LEU A 19 -4.57 -8.81 4.31
N ARG A 20 -4.17 -9.86 3.58
CA ARG A 20 -3.34 -10.95 4.14
C ARG A 20 -1.87 -10.68 3.87
N GLU A 21 -1.02 -11.06 4.81
CA GLU A 21 0.44 -10.99 4.67
C GLU A 21 0.92 -11.63 3.36
N LYS A 22 1.92 -11.02 2.72
CA LYS A 22 2.50 -11.43 1.43
C LYS A 22 1.53 -11.42 0.24
N THR A 23 0.31 -10.88 0.38
CA THR A 23 -0.51 -10.54 -0.79
C THR A 23 0.20 -9.42 -1.56
N LEU A 24 0.22 -9.48 -2.89
CA LEU A 24 0.61 -8.34 -3.74
C LEU A 24 -0.30 -7.10 -3.44
N VAL A 25 -0.13 -5.94 -4.09
CA VAL A 25 -1.08 -4.78 -4.10
C VAL A 25 -1.01 -4.05 -5.45
N THR A 26 -2.15 -3.67 -6.02
CA THR A 26 -2.22 -2.78 -7.20
C THR A 26 -3.52 -1.97 -7.20
N MET A 27 -3.49 -0.76 -7.73
CA MET A 27 -4.58 0.24 -7.58
C MET A 27 -5.16 0.62 -8.97
N LYS A 28 -6.38 1.19 -8.97
CA LYS A 28 -7.21 1.49 -10.14
C LYS A 28 -7.57 2.99 -10.16
N ASN A 29 -7.49 3.63 -11.33
CA ASN A 29 -7.62 5.10 -11.46
C ASN A 29 -6.55 5.87 -10.64
N MET A 30 -5.37 5.30 -10.41
CA MET A 30 -4.26 5.84 -9.60
C MET A 30 -3.98 7.35 -9.84
N THR A 31 -3.45 8.07 -8.86
CA THR A 31 -2.91 9.42 -9.12
C THR A 31 -1.56 9.34 -9.83
N SER A 32 -1.22 10.41 -10.54
CA SER A 32 0.13 10.70 -11.02
C SER A 32 1.11 11.05 -9.89
N ASP A 33 0.65 11.05 -8.64
CA ASP A 33 1.23 11.83 -7.55
C ASP A 33 1.67 10.94 -6.37
N TYR A 34 1.25 9.66 -6.37
CA TYR A 34 1.78 8.66 -5.44
C TYR A 34 3.24 8.29 -5.78
N PRO A 35 4.14 8.18 -4.79
CA PRO A 35 5.57 7.92 -5.04
C PRO A 35 5.81 6.56 -5.69
N PHE A 36 5.05 5.54 -5.28
CA PHE A 36 5.11 4.17 -5.77
C PHE A 36 4.38 3.94 -7.12
N LYS A 37 3.96 4.99 -7.85
CA LYS A 37 3.17 4.86 -9.09
C LYS A 37 3.82 4.01 -10.17
N ASN A 38 5.13 4.13 -10.34
CA ASN A 38 5.91 3.37 -11.30
C ASN A 38 6.27 1.97 -10.76
N ASP A 39 6.01 1.69 -9.48
CA ASP A 39 6.51 0.53 -8.73
C ASP A 39 5.43 -0.51 -8.39
N LEU A 40 4.25 -0.37 -9.00
CA LEU A 40 3.20 -1.39 -8.98
C LEU A 40 3.58 -2.63 -9.82
N PRO A 41 3.08 -3.83 -9.46
CA PRO A 41 2.40 -4.15 -8.21
C PRO A 41 3.39 -4.20 -7.03
N MET A 42 2.93 -3.78 -5.85
CA MET A 42 3.68 -3.95 -4.60
C MET A 42 3.38 -5.32 -3.95
N ILE A 43 3.98 -5.63 -2.81
CA ILE A 43 3.63 -6.68 -1.86
C ILE A 43 3.28 -6.01 -0.54
N TYR A 44 2.11 -6.29 0.04
CA TYR A 44 1.78 -5.96 1.41
C TYR A 44 2.47 -6.94 2.35
N LEU A 45 3.21 -6.42 3.33
CA LEU A 45 3.76 -7.21 4.43
C LEU A 45 2.73 -7.28 5.55
N GLU A 46 2.71 -6.28 6.44
CA GLU A 46 1.90 -6.30 7.65
C GLU A 46 1.46 -4.89 8.07
N GLU A 47 0.56 -4.83 9.04
CA GLU A 47 0.13 -3.62 9.74
C GLU A 47 1.19 -3.22 10.79
N ILE A 48 1.46 -1.93 10.96
CA ILE A 48 2.49 -1.45 11.88
C ILE A 48 1.97 -1.56 13.32
N VAL A 49 2.71 -2.28 14.17
CA VAL A 49 2.33 -2.51 15.57
C VAL A 49 2.10 -1.17 16.31
N ASN A 50 0.95 -1.06 16.98
CA ASN A 50 0.44 0.16 17.63
C ASN A 50 0.04 1.34 16.70
N MET A 51 0.13 1.19 15.38
CA MET A 51 -0.34 2.17 14.40
C MET A 51 -1.46 1.57 13.53
N PRO A 52 -2.70 1.49 14.05
CA PRO A 52 -3.79 0.84 13.34
C PRO A 52 -4.01 1.44 11.95
N GLU A 53 -4.31 0.55 11.01
CA GLU A 53 -4.57 0.85 9.60
C GLU A 53 -3.43 1.58 8.89
N HIS A 54 -2.20 1.51 9.43
CA HIS A 54 -0.95 1.80 8.73
C HIS A 54 -0.24 0.49 8.44
N GLY A 55 0.33 0.31 7.25
CA GLY A 55 1.05 -0.92 6.94
C GLY A 55 2.14 -0.78 5.89
N ILE A 56 3.01 -1.78 5.82
CA ILE A 56 4.25 -1.77 5.05
C ILE A 56 4.05 -2.48 3.71
N PHE A 57 4.60 -1.90 2.65
CA PHE A 57 4.54 -2.42 1.29
C PHE A 57 5.91 -2.38 0.61
N ILE A 58 6.28 -3.45 -0.10
CA ILE A 58 7.49 -3.50 -0.94
C ILE A 58 7.08 -3.35 -2.41
N GLY A 59 7.60 -2.35 -3.12
CA GLY A 59 7.41 -2.20 -4.57
C GLY A 59 8.27 -3.18 -5.37
N LYS A 60 7.98 -3.36 -6.67
CA LYS A 60 8.73 -4.32 -7.52
C LYS A 60 10.22 -3.98 -7.68
N SER A 61 10.63 -2.75 -7.37
CA SER A 61 12.02 -2.30 -7.33
C SER A 61 12.79 -2.72 -6.07
N GLY A 62 12.09 -3.23 -5.05
CA GLY A 62 12.62 -3.47 -3.70
C GLY A 62 12.45 -2.29 -2.73
N LYS A 63 11.99 -1.11 -3.20
CA LYS A 63 11.70 0.05 -2.32
C LYS A 63 10.58 -0.27 -1.33
N CYS A 64 10.77 0.14 -0.08
CA CYS A 64 9.78 0.04 0.98
C CYS A 64 8.92 1.31 1.05
N TYR A 65 7.63 1.13 1.34
CA TYR A 65 6.62 2.18 1.47
C TYR A 65 5.74 1.89 2.68
N PHE A 66 5.12 2.91 3.27
CA PHE A 66 3.93 2.74 4.12
C PHE A 66 2.90 3.81 3.82
N GLY A 67 1.65 3.56 4.23
CA GLY A 67 0.52 4.48 4.10
C GLY A 67 -0.62 4.13 5.06
N TYR A 68 -1.61 5.02 5.20
CA TYR A 68 -2.71 4.96 6.17
C TYR A 68 -4.07 4.78 5.47
N HIS A 69 -4.89 3.79 5.84
CA HIS A 69 -6.13 3.40 5.15
C HIS A 69 -5.97 3.25 3.61
N LEU A 70 -4.81 2.81 3.12
CA LEU A 70 -4.46 2.87 1.68
C LEU A 70 -4.48 4.33 1.13
N SER A 71 -3.90 5.26 1.87
CA SER A 71 -3.72 6.67 1.48
C SER A 71 -2.42 7.24 2.07
N ASN A 72 -2.09 8.50 1.76
CA ASN A 72 -0.97 9.24 2.36
C ASN A 72 0.39 8.48 2.36
N PHE A 73 0.64 7.70 1.30
CA PHE A 73 1.83 6.88 1.20
C PHE A 73 3.10 7.72 1.10
N ARG A 74 4.16 7.30 1.79
CA ARG A 74 5.54 7.73 1.50
C ARG A 74 6.47 6.54 1.31
N GLU A 75 7.56 6.80 0.61
CA GLU A 75 8.73 5.91 0.61
C GLU A 75 9.41 5.96 1.98
N LEU A 76 9.89 4.82 2.45
CA LEU A 76 10.82 4.73 3.58
C LEU A 76 12.24 4.97 3.06
N LYS A 77 13.04 5.68 3.83
CA LYS A 77 14.46 5.86 3.54
C LYS A 77 15.27 4.67 4.03
N GLU A 78 16.53 4.61 3.64
CA GLU A 78 17.49 3.59 4.08
C GLU A 78 17.72 3.61 5.60
N GLU A 79 17.53 4.74 6.28
CA GLU A 79 17.62 4.82 7.75
C GLU A 79 16.33 4.36 8.48
N GLU A 80 15.33 3.86 7.74
CA GLU A 80 13.99 3.52 8.24
C GLU A 80 13.51 2.10 7.84
N VAL A 81 14.43 1.26 7.34
CA VAL A 81 14.19 -0.11 6.82
C VAL A 81 14.96 -1.15 7.63
#